data_AF-A0A9D9PQK8-F1
#
_entry.id   AF-A0A9D9PQK8-F1
#
_cell.length_a   1.000
_cell.length_b   1.000
_cell.length_c   1.000
_cell.angle_alpha   90.00
_cell.angle_beta   90.00
_cell.angle_gamma   90.00
#
_symmetry.space_group_name_H-M   'P 1'
#
loop_
_entity.id
_entity.type
_entity.pdbx_description
1 polymer ?
#
loop_
_entity_poly.entity_id
_entity_poly.type
_entity_poly.pdbx_seq_one_letter_code
_entity_poly.pdbx_strand_id
1 'polypeptide(L)'
;MKCSIIQDLLPLYCDDLASDDSREEIEKHLAGCEECRKVYENMKTKEMNINIPERDISPLKTVKKQNRLKIIGAVLCTAAVLSGIFMFVFWGVVPITSDRVHYTVDAREKEREEHYSDADSPEESESANQWTETVTVKSMWLNFETDASCCRFSTKPKYTYNSDGSITMKEHLYIYPEIKLPFDDRGKHPNQFNLGFDVHEGDTLIIHYRDKTETIDLYQLYSENAEN
;
A
#
# COMPACT_ATOMS: atom_id res chain seq x y z
N MET A 1 -22.30 -85.01 -16.70
CA MET A 1 -20.92 -84.48 -16.84
C MET A 1 -19.92 -85.31 -16.03
N LYS A 2 -18.62 -85.24 -16.36
CA LYS A 2 -17.53 -85.84 -15.57
C LYS A 2 -17.23 -84.95 -14.36
N CYS A 3 -16.95 -85.54 -13.18
CA CYS A 3 -16.67 -84.80 -11.95
C CYS A 3 -15.48 -83.83 -12.08
N SER A 4 -14.47 -84.16 -12.90
CA SER A 4 -13.31 -83.29 -13.15
C SER A 4 -13.72 -81.93 -13.75
N ILE A 5 -14.67 -81.95 -14.69
CA ILE A 5 -15.17 -80.73 -15.36
C ILE A 5 -15.97 -79.88 -14.37
N ILE A 6 -16.77 -80.52 -13.52
CA ILE A 6 -17.55 -79.82 -12.49
C ILE A 6 -16.62 -79.16 -11.48
N GLN A 7 -15.56 -79.86 -11.03
CA GLN A 7 -14.58 -79.29 -10.10
C GLN A 7 -13.82 -78.09 -10.68
N ASP A 8 -13.52 -78.09 -11.97
CA ASP A 8 -12.89 -76.94 -12.65
C ASP A 8 -13.84 -75.75 -12.78
N LEU A 9 -15.14 -76.00 -12.89
CA LEU A 9 -16.18 -74.96 -13.03
C LEU A 9 -16.77 -74.49 -11.68
N LEU A 10 -16.55 -75.24 -10.60
CA LEU A 10 -17.06 -74.91 -9.25
C LEU A 10 -16.64 -73.52 -8.75
N PRO A 11 -15.38 -73.05 -8.92
CA PRO A 11 -14.99 -71.70 -8.53
C PRO A 11 -15.80 -70.62 -9.25
N LEU A 12 -16.01 -70.77 -10.56
CA LEU A 12 -16.81 -69.84 -11.36
C LEU A 12 -18.29 -69.85 -10.94
N TYR A 13 -18.80 -70.99 -10.49
CA TYR A 13 -20.13 -71.11 -9.93
C TYR A 13 -20.25 -70.45 -8.55
N CYS A 14 -19.24 -70.57 -7.68
CA CYS A 14 -19.20 -69.87 -6.38
C CYS A 14 -19.13 -68.34 -6.54
N ASP A 15 -18.38 -67.85 -7.53
CA ASP A 15 -18.25 -66.42 -7.85
C ASP A 15 -19.45 -65.87 -8.67
N ASP A 16 -20.47 -66.69 -8.94
CA ASP A 16 -21.64 -66.38 -9.78
C ASP A 16 -21.32 -65.88 -11.21
N LEU A 17 -20.19 -66.34 -11.75
CA LEU A 17 -19.68 -66.01 -13.09
C LEU A 17 -19.95 -67.12 -14.13
N ALA A 18 -20.57 -68.22 -13.72
CA ALA A 18 -20.99 -69.29 -14.63
C ALA A 18 -22.22 -68.88 -15.47
N SER A 19 -22.26 -69.29 -16.75
CA SER A 19 -23.45 -69.11 -17.58
C SER A 19 -24.65 -69.91 -17.06
N ASP A 20 -25.87 -69.45 -17.34
CA ASP A 20 -27.10 -70.11 -16.89
C ASP A 20 -27.17 -71.59 -17.30
N ASP A 21 -26.78 -71.90 -18.55
CA ASP A 21 -26.70 -73.27 -19.08
C ASP A 21 -25.71 -74.15 -18.28
N SER A 22 -24.57 -73.58 -17.89
CA SER A 22 -23.57 -74.30 -17.10
C SER A 22 -24.04 -74.48 -15.65
N ARG A 23 -24.80 -73.51 -15.13
CA ARG A 23 -25.34 -73.49 -13.78
C ARG A 23 -26.33 -74.65 -13.57
N GLU A 24 -27.28 -74.81 -14.49
CA GLU A 24 -28.28 -75.88 -14.41
C GLU A 24 -27.63 -77.28 -14.43
N GLU A 25 -26.59 -77.46 -15.25
CA GLU A 25 -25.85 -78.73 -15.33
C GLU A 25 -25.04 -79.02 -14.05
N ILE A 26 -24.45 -77.99 -13.44
CA ILE A 26 -23.72 -78.10 -12.17
C ILE A 26 -24.68 -78.46 -11.03
N GLU A 27 -25.85 -77.82 -10.94
CA GLU A 27 -26.86 -78.11 -9.93
C GLU A 27 -27.38 -79.55 -10.01
N LYS A 28 -27.71 -80.02 -11.23
CA LYS A 28 -28.10 -81.42 -11.47
C LYS A 28 -27.01 -82.39 -11.04
N HIS A 29 -25.73 -82.06 -11.27
CA HIS A 29 -24.62 -82.92 -10.86
C HIS A 29 -24.38 -82.91 -9.35
N LEU A 30 -24.47 -81.75 -8.70
CA LEU A 30 -24.36 -81.62 -7.24
C LEU A 30 -25.49 -82.33 -6.49
N ALA A 31 -26.67 -82.45 -7.11
CA ALA A 31 -27.79 -83.24 -6.57
C ALA A 31 -27.48 -84.75 -6.53
N GLY A 32 -26.75 -85.27 -7.53
CA GLY A 32 -26.45 -86.70 -7.69
C GLY A 32 -25.06 -87.15 -7.26
N CYS A 33 -24.11 -86.23 -7.01
CA CYS A 33 -22.72 -86.55 -6.69
C CYS A 33 -22.29 -86.00 -5.33
N GLU A 34 -22.01 -86.90 -4.38
CA GLU A 34 -21.58 -86.54 -3.03
C GLU A 34 -20.17 -85.92 -2.99
N GLU A 35 -19.27 -86.40 -3.84
CA GLU A 35 -17.88 -85.93 -3.91
C GLU A 35 -17.79 -84.47 -4.36
N CYS A 36 -18.53 -84.09 -5.41
CA CYS A 36 -18.59 -82.70 -5.86
C CYS A 36 -19.28 -81.79 -4.84
N ARG A 37 -20.26 -82.31 -4.09
CA ARG A 37 -20.93 -81.57 -3.00
C ARG A 37 -19.97 -81.24 -1.86
N LYS A 38 -19.13 -82.18 -1.45
CA LYS A 38 -18.10 -81.95 -0.40
C LYS A 38 -17.11 -80.86 -0.84
N VAL A 39 -16.69 -80.88 -2.10
CA VAL A 39 -15.78 -79.85 -2.65
C VAL A 39 -16.43 -78.47 -2.65
N TYR A 40 -17.70 -78.38 -3.06
CA TYR A 40 -18.47 -77.14 -3.02
C TYR A 40 -18.61 -76.56 -1.60
N GLU A 41 -19.00 -77.39 -0.63
CA GLU A 41 -19.14 -76.95 0.78
C GLU A 41 -17.79 -76.49 1.38
N ASN A 42 -16.69 -77.16 1.05
CA ASN A 42 -15.35 -76.76 1.48
C ASN A 42 -14.93 -75.39 0.89
N MET A 43 -15.30 -75.10 -0.36
CA MET A 43 -15.04 -73.80 -0.99
C MET A 43 -15.88 -72.69 -0.35
N LYS A 44 -17.18 -72.93 -0.17
CA LYS A 44 -18.11 -71.99 0.47
C LYS A 44 -17.72 -71.64 1.91
N THR A 45 -17.24 -72.64 2.66
CA THR A 45 -16.75 -72.44 4.04
C THR A 45 -15.46 -71.62 4.08
N LYS A 46 -14.60 -71.73 3.05
CA LYS A 46 -13.35 -70.98 2.95
C LYS A 46 -13.58 -69.52 2.62
N GLU A 47 -14.58 -69.20 1.80
CA GLU A 47 -14.98 -67.82 1.49
C GLU A 47 -15.65 -67.11 2.68
N MET A 48 -16.45 -67.82 3.48
CA MET A 48 -17.01 -67.26 4.73
C MET A 48 -15.97 -66.95 5.81
N ASN A 49 -14.75 -67.49 5.71
CA ASN A 49 -13.66 -67.23 6.66
C ASN A 49 -12.70 -66.13 6.19
N ILE A 50 -13.00 -65.45 5.08
CA ILE A 50 -12.31 -64.21 4.71
C ILE A 50 -12.99 -63.07 5.48
N ASN A 51 -12.65 -62.94 6.76
CA ASN A 51 -12.95 -61.74 7.52
C ASN A 51 -12.06 -60.62 6.92
N ILE A 52 -12.58 -59.89 5.94
CA ILE A 52 -11.97 -58.64 5.47
C ILE A 52 -12.05 -57.69 6.67
N PRO A 53 -10.93 -57.33 7.33
CA PRO A 53 -11.01 -56.32 8.37
C PRO A 53 -11.58 -55.07 7.72
N GLU A 54 -12.72 -54.57 8.23
CA GLU A 54 -13.24 -53.27 7.87
C GLU A 54 -12.07 -52.31 7.87
N ARG A 55 -11.73 -51.78 6.68
CA ARG A 55 -10.68 -50.78 6.56
C ARG A 55 -11.14 -49.58 7.35
N ASP A 56 -10.65 -49.50 8.58
CA ASP A 56 -10.85 -48.36 9.46
C ASP A 56 -10.23 -47.14 8.76
N ILE A 57 -11.08 -46.38 8.07
CA ILE A 57 -10.78 -45.15 7.33
C ILE A 57 -10.61 -43.94 8.25
N SER A 58 -10.66 -44.15 9.57
CA SER A 58 -10.39 -43.14 10.59
C SER A 58 -9.03 -42.42 10.45
N PRO A 59 -7.89 -43.05 10.04
CA PRO A 59 -6.62 -42.32 9.93
C PRO A 59 -6.56 -41.39 8.71
N LEU A 60 -7.41 -41.57 7.70
CA LEU A 60 -7.41 -40.71 6.49
C LEU A 60 -8.16 -39.38 6.67
N LYS A 61 -9.11 -39.31 7.61
CA LYS A 61 -9.83 -38.07 7.93
C LYS A 61 -8.96 -37.09 8.72
N THR A 62 -8.11 -37.61 9.61
CA THR A 62 -7.22 -36.80 10.46
C THR A 62 -6.11 -36.12 9.66
N VAL A 63 -5.52 -36.82 8.68
CA VAL A 63 -4.47 -36.25 7.80
C VAL A 63 -5.02 -35.13 6.92
N LYS A 64 -6.25 -35.27 6.39
CA LYS A 64 -6.90 -34.21 5.59
C LYS A 64 -7.18 -32.95 6.42
N LYS A 65 -7.55 -33.08 7.71
CA LYS A 65 -7.82 -31.95 8.60
C LYS A 65 -6.54 -31.18 8.96
N GLN A 66 -5.44 -31.89 9.22
CA GLN A 66 -4.16 -31.26 9.51
C GLN A 66 -3.60 -30.51 8.29
N ASN A 67 -3.74 -31.06 7.09
CA ASN A 67 -3.30 -30.37 5.87
C ASN A 67 -4.18 -29.16 5.55
N ARG A 68 -5.50 -29.22 5.76
CA ARG A 68 -6.38 -28.05 5.63
C ARG A 68 -6.01 -26.93 6.60
N LEU A 69 -5.69 -27.25 7.85
CA LEU A 69 -5.30 -26.25 8.85
C LEU A 69 -3.96 -25.58 8.49
N LYS A 70 -2.99 -26.35 7.96
CA LYS A 70 -1.72 -25.81 7.45
C LYS A 70 -1.92 -24.87 6.25
N ILE A 71 -2.81 -25.23 5.33
CA ILE A 71 -3.15 -24.39 4.16
C ILE A 71 -3.85 -23.11 4.62
N ILE A 72 -4.83 -23.19 5.51
CA ILE A 72 -5.54 -22.02 6.05
C ILE A 72 -4.56 -21.10 6.79
N GLY A 73 -3.64 -21.67 7.59
CA GLY A 73 -2.58 -20.90 8.25
C GLY A 73 -1.66 -20.18 7.25
N ALA A 74 -1.24 -20.86 6.18
CA ALA A 74 -0.40 -20.26 5.14
C ALA A 74 -1.13 -19.13 4.38
N VAL A 75 -2.41 -19.31 4.06
CA VAL A 75 -3.24 -18.29 3.40
C VAL A 75 -3.46 -17.08 4.32
N LEU A 76 -3.70 -17.30 5.61
CA LEU A 76 -3.83 -16.20 6.59
C LEU A 76 -2.52 -15.43 6.76
N CYS A 77 -1.38 -16.12 6.85
CA CYS A 77 -0.08 -15.45 6.94
C CYS A 77 0.23 -14.63 5.68
N THR A 78 -0.03 -15.16 4.49
CA THR A 78 0.18 -14.42 3.23
C THR A 78 -0.77 -13.22 3.11
N ALA A 79 -2.04 -13.38 3.49
CA ALA A 79 -3.00 -12.28 3.53
C ALA A 79 -2.60 -11.20 4.55
N ALA A 80 -2.10 -11.59 5.74
CA ALA A 80 -1.62 -10.65 6.75
C ALA A 80 -0.43 -9.83 6.24
N VAL A 81 0.56 -10.48 5.61
CA VAL A 81 1.72 -9.80 5.01
C VAL A 81 1.28 -8.85 3.89
N LEU A 82 0.41 -9.28 2.98
CA LEU A 82 -0.12 -8.42 1.92
C LEU A 82 -0.91 -7.24 2.49
N SER A 83 -1.71 -7.45 3.54
CA SER A 83 -2.44 -6.36 4.20
C SER A 83 -1.50 -5.37 4.88
N GLY A 84 -0.41 -5.84 5.49
CA GLY A 84 0.62 -4.99 6.09
C GLY A 84 1.34 -4.15 5.04
N ILE A 85 1.70 -4.75 3.90
CA ILE A 85 2.27 -4.03 2.76
C ILE A 85 1.28 -3.00 2.21
N PHE A 86 0.02 -3.38 2.02
CA PHE A 86 -1.03 -2.47 1.55
C PHE A 86 -1.21 -1.30 2.51
N MET A 87 -1.27 -1.56 3.82
CA MET A 87 -1.41 -0.50 4.82
C MET A 87 -0.18 0.42 4.86
N PHE A 88 1.02 -0.13 4.74
CA PHE A 88 2.26 0.65 4.67
C PHE A 88 2.28 1.56 3.43
N VAL A 89 1.84 1.06 2.27
CA VAL A 89 1.77 1.87 1.05
C VAL A 89 0.68 2.94 1.14
N PHE A 90 -0.54 2.58 1.55
CA PHE A 90 -1.64 3.55 1.56
C PHE A 90 -1.53 4.57 2.70
N TRP A 91 -1.04 4.17 3.88
CA TRP A 91 -0.93 5.09 5.01
C TRP A 91 0.41 5.83 5.04
N GLY A 92 1.49 5.22 4.54
CA GLY A 92 2.83 5.81 4.50
C GLY A 92 3.17 6.57 3.22
N VAL A 93 2.55 6.25 2.08
CA VAL A 93 2.96 6.80 0.77
C VAL A 93 1.88 7.69 0.13
N VAL A 94 0.59 7.49 0.43
CA VAL A 94 -0.49 8.27 -0.18
C VAL A 94 -1.04 9.30 0.81
N PRO A 95 -0.58 10.56 0.78
CA PRO A 95 -1.15 11.60 1.63
C PRO A 95 -2.62 11.83 1.26
N ILE A 96 -3.50 11.74 2.27
CA ILE A 96 -4.94 12.01 2.18
C ILE A 96 -5.16 13.30 1.39
N THR A 97 -6.02 13.20 0.37
CA THR A 97 -6.30 14.28 -0.57
C THR A 97 -6.98 15.45 0.14
N SER A 98 -6.23 16.51 0.47
CA SER A 98 -6.84 17.83 0.71
C SER A 98 -6.99 18.55 -0.62
N ASP A 99 -8.16 19.19 -0.80
CA ASP A 99 -8.47 19.96 -2.00
C ASP A 99 -7.78 21.33 -2.04
N ARG A 100 -7.24 21.77 -0.90
CA ARG A 100 -6.56 23.05 -0.71
C ARG A 100 -5.28 22.88 0.10
N VAL A 101 -4.31 23.75 -0.13
CA VAL A 101 -3.10 23.83 0.70
C VAL A 101 -3.49 24.49 2.03
N HIS A 102 -3.20 23.83 3.14
CA HIS A 102 -3.40 24.43 4.46
C HIS A 102 -2.17 25.25 4.83
N TYR A 103 -2.32 26.55 4.99
CA TYR A 103 -1.27 27.43 5.48
C TYR A 103 -1.85 28.42 6.49
N THR A 104 -1.03 28.83 7.44
CA THR A 104 -1.32 29.94 8.35
C THR A 104 -0.55 31.17 7.89
N VAL A 105 -1.20 32.32 7.99
CA VAL A 105 -0.65 33.62 7.60
C VAL A 105 -0.46 34.45 8.86
N ASP A 106 0.74 35.01 9.00
CA ASP A 106 1.08 35.95 10.08
C ASP A 106 1.54 37.26 9.43
N ALA A 107 0.74 38.30 9.59
CA ALA A 107 0.97 39.64 9.04
C ALA A 107 1.55 40.54 10.14
N ARG A 108 2.70 41.17 9.89
CA ARG A 108 3.34 42.09 10.85
C ARG A 108 3.91 43.30 10.14
N GLU A 109 3.86 44.45 10.79
CA GLU A 109 4.67 45.60 10.39
C GLU A 109 6.09 45.39 10.94
N LYS A 110 7.09 45.48 10.08
CA LYS A 110 8.50 45.33 10.46
C LYS A 110 9.24 46.63 10.20
N GLU A 111 9.93 47.13 11.22
CA GLU A 111 10.83 48.27 11.07
C GLU A 111 12.20 47.74 10.60
N ARG A 112 12.67 48.22 9.44
CA ARG A 112 14.00 47.93 8.90
C ARG A 112 14.82 49.22 8.90
N GLU A 113 16.01 49.16 9.46
CA GLU A 113 16.98 50.26 9.40
C GLU A 113 17.82 50.11 8.13
N GLU A 114 17.59 50.99 7.16
CA GLU A 114 18.41 51.08 5.97
C GLU A 114 19.55 52.07 6.20
N HIS A 115 20.77 51.64 5.89
CA HIS A 115 21.97 52.44 6.03
C HIS A 115 22.45 52.85 4.65
N TYR A 116 22.39 54.15 4.36
CA TYR A 116 22.87 54.70 3.09
C TYR A 116 24.31 55.21 3.26
N SER A 117 25.14 54.95 2.25
CA SER A 117 26.48 55.54 2.12
C SER A 117 26.52 56.36 0.84
N ASP A 118 26.88 57.63 0.94
CA ASP A 118 27.00 58.53 -0.21
C ASP A 118 28.07 57.99 -1.18
N ALA A 119 27.64 57.55 -2.36
CA ALA A 119 28.50 56.98 -3.39
C ALA A 119 29.01 58.01 -4.42
N ASP A 120 28.97 59.31 -4.09
CA ASP A 120 29.49 60.40 -4.93
C ASP A 120 30.44 61.31 -4.12
N SER A 121 31.62 60.79 -3.78
CA SER A 121 32.77 61.64 -3.45
C SER A 121 34.06 61.03 -3.99
N PRO A 122 34.68 61.61 -5.03
CA PRO A 122 36.01 61.22 -5.44
C PRO A 122 37.04 61.80 -4.46
N GLU A 123 37.87 60.90 -3.94
CA GLU A 123 39.23 61.10 -3.37
C GLU A 123 39.41 60.67 -1.91
N GLU A 124 40.32 59.69 -1.78
CA GLU A 124 41.27 59.39 -0.71
C GLU A 124 40.88 59.73 0.74
N SER A 125 40.62 58.70 1.55
CA SER A 125 41.31 58.50 2.85
C SER A 125 40.84 57.24 3.59
N GLU A 126 41.76 56.67 4.34
CA GLU A 126 41.65 55.48 5.17
C GLU A 126 40.72 55.70 6.38
N SER A 127 39.41 55.46 6.25
CA SER A 127 38.59 54.88 7.34
C SER A 127 37.26 54.38 6.77
N ALA A 128 37.10 53.06 6.77
CA ALA A 128 36.04 52.37 6.05
C ALA A 128 34.86 52.02 6.97
N ASN A 129 34.10 53.00 7.48
CA ASN A 129 32.86 52.75 8.27
C ASN A 129 32.19 54.00 8.86
N GLN A 130 31.85 55.00 8.04
CA GLN A 130 30.94 56.06 8.49
C GLN A 130 29.65 56.04 7.66
N TRP A 131 28.64 55.35 8.18
CA TRP A 131 27.25 55.42 7.68
C TRP A 131 26.73 56.83 7.94
N THR A 132 26.25 57.52 6.91
CA THR A 132 25.90 58.95 7.00
C THR A 132 24.43 59.18 7.35
N GLU A 133 23.54 58.24 7.04
CA GLU A 133 22.12 58.34 7.38
C GLU A 133 21.49 56.95 7.60
N THR A 134 20.87 56.77 8.77
CA THR A 134 20.06 55.58 9.10
C THR A 134 18.59 55.96 8.98
N VAL A 135 17.91 55.40 7.98
CA VAL A 135 16.49 55.63 7.76
C VAL A 135 15.71 54.41 8.23
N THR A 136 14.80 54.60 9.18
CA THR A 136 13.88 53.54 9.60
C THR A 136 12.73 53.47 8.59
N VAL A 137 12.73 52.41 7.78
CA VAL A 137 11.68 52.12 6.80
C VAL A 137 10.72 51.11 7.40
N LYS A 138 9.42 51.42 7.35
CA LYS A 138 8.34 50.49 7.74
C LYS A 138 8.00 49.61 6.55
N SER A 139 8.20 48.30 6.68
CA SER A 139 7.82 47.31 5.66
C SER A 139 6.67 46.42 6.12
N MET A 140 5.80 46.06 5.19
CA MET A 140 4.70 45.13 5.41
C MET A 140 5.23 43.71 5.26
N TRP A 141 5.25 42.92 6.34
CA TRP A 141 5.77 41.56 6.32
C TRP A 141 4.64 40.53 6.38
N LEU A 142 4.63 39.59 5.44
CA LEU A 142 3.77 38.40 5.46
C LEU A 142 4.61 37.15 5.64
N ASN A 143 4.25 36.32 6.62
CA ASN A 143 4.84 35.02 6.84
C ASN A 143 3.82 33.89 6.62
N PHE A 144 4.21 32.91 5.81
CA PHE A 144 3.43 31.71 5.54
C PHE A 144 4.05 30.52 6.27
N GLU A 145 3.27 29.84 7.11
CA GLU A 145 3.67 28.59 7.78
C GLU A 145 2.74 27.44 7.39
N THR A 146 3.30 26.28 7.06
CA THR A 146 2.54 25.06 6.76
C THR A 146 3.24 23.82 7.34
N ASP A 147 2.44 22.89 7.87
CA ASP A 147 2.92 21.53 8.18
C ASP A 147 2.99 20.75 6.87
N ALA A 148 4.20 20.43 6.44
CA ALA A 148 4.47 19.84 5.13
C ALA A 148 5.50 18.71 5.21
N SER A 149 5.22 17.75 6.09
CA SER A 149 6.04 16.56 6.36
C SER A 149 6.44 15.71 5.14
N CYS A 150 5.75 15.84 4.00
CA CYS A 150 6.00 15.06 2.78
C CYS A 150 6.06 15.94 1.52
N CYS A 151 6.49 17.20 1.62
CA CYS A 151 6.61 18.08 0.45
C CYS A 151 7.98 18.75 0.35
N ARG A 152 8.46 18.87 -0.88
CA ARG A 152 9.59 19.72 -1.24
C ARG A 152 9.07 21.02 -1.84
N PHE A 153 9.66 22.13 -1.41
CA PHE A 153 9.31 23.46 -1.88
C PHE A 153 10.40 24.03 -2.78
N SER A 154 9.99 24.79 -3.79
CA SER A 154 10.90 25.56 -4.64
C SER A 154 10.25 26.91 -4.94
N THR A 155 10.99 27.98 -4.71
CA THR A 155 10.59 29.36 -5.01
C THR A 155 11.32 29.87 -6.24
N LYS A 156 10.66 30.75 -7.00
CA LYS A 156 11.21 31.42 -8.19
C LYS A 156 10.62 32.84 -8.27
N PRO A 157 11.27 33.83 -7.62
CA PRO A 157 10.85 35.22 -7.70
C PRO A 157 11.07 35.79 -9.09
N LYS A 158 10.15 36.66 -9.52
CA LYS A 158 10.30 37.53 -10.69
C LYS A 158 9.93 38.95 -10.31
N TYR A 159 10.85 39.88 -10.52
CA TYR A 159 10.64 41.30 -10.26
C TYR A 159 10.36 42.03 -11.57
N THR A 160 9.35 42.88 -11.56
CA THR A 160 9.01 43.76 -12.69
C THR A 160 9.17 45.20 -12.24
N TYR A 161 10.00 45.93 -12.98
CA TYR A 161 10.19 47.37 -12.78
C TYR A 161 9.13 48.10 -13.61
N ASN A 162 8.25 48.82 -12.93
CA ASN A 162 7.21 49.58 -13.57
C ASN A 162 7.73 50.96 -13.99
N SER A 163 7.04 51.58 -14.95
CA SER A 163 7.40 52.92 -15.47
C SER A 163 7.24 54.05 -14.44
N ASP A 164 6.53 53.79 -13.35
CA ASP A 164 6.34 54.70 -12.21
C ASP A 164 7.46 54.59 -11.17
N GLY A 165 8.46 53.73 -11.39
CA GLY A 165 9.55 53.48 -10.45
C GLY A 165 9.22 52.47 -9.36
N SER A 166 7.99 51.94 -9.30
CA SER A 166 7.63 50.87 -8.38
C SER A 166 8.18 49.51 -8.84
N ILE A 167 8.49 48.64 -7.88
CA ILE A 167 8.93 47.27 -8.13
C ILE A 167 7.80 46.35 -7.70
N THR A 168 7.32 45.51 -8.62
CA THR A 168 6.33 44.47 -8.31
C THR A 168 6.98 43.09 -8.35
N MET A 169 6.67 42.27 -7.36
CA MET A 169 7.15 40.91 -7.22
C MET A 169 6.06 39.90 -7.60
N LYS A 170 6.45 38.93 -8.44
CA LYS A 170 5.67 37.73 -8.74
C LYS A 170 6.44 36.52 -8.28
N GLU A 171 6.00 35.91 -7.18
CA GLU A 171 6.63 34.72 -6.62
C GLU A 171 5.93 33.45 -7.14
N HIS A 172 6.70 32.49 -7.63
CA HIS A 172 6.18 31.16 -7.97
C HIS A 172 6.66 30.13 -6.95
N LEU A 173 5.75 29.65 -6.11
CA LEU A 173 5.98 28.57 -5.16
C LEU A 173 5.55 27.24 -5.77
N TYR A 174 6.48 26.31 -5.92
CA TYR A 174 6.21 24.94 -6.38
C TYR A 174 6.27 23.97 -5.21
N ILE A 175 5.21 23.21 -5.01
CA ILE A 175 5.06 22.19 -3.97
C ILE A 175 5.06 20.82 -4.64
N TYR A 176 6.11 20.05 -4.40
CA TYR A 176 6.27 18.70 -4.94
C TYR A 176 6.06 17.67 -3.82
N PRO A 177 5.21 16.65 -4.01
CA PRO A 177 5.12 15.56 -3.05
C PRO A 177 6.45 14.80 -3.03
N GLU A 178 6.94 14.51 -1.84
CA GLU A 178 8.17 13.77 -1.63
C GLU A 178 7.88 12.55 -0.76
N ILE A 179 8.22 11.36 -1.28
CA ILE A 179 8.01 10.11 -0.56
C ILE A 179 9.04 10.06 0.57
N LYS A 180 8.57 10.15 1.81
CA LYS A 180 9.43 9.98 2.98
C LYS A 180 9.63 8.49 3.24
N LEU A 181 10.85 8.00 3.05
CA LEU A 181 11.20 6.64 3.41
C LEU A 181 11.32 6.53 4.94
N PRO A 182 11.04 5.35 5.54
CA PRO A 182 11.06 5.17 6.99
C PRO A 182 12.44 5.36 7.65
N PHE A 183 13.51 5.50 6.87
CA PHE A 183 14.89 5.71 7.33
C PHE A 183 15.42 7.11 7.00
N ASP A 184 14.56 7.99 6.51
CA ASP A 184 14.92 9.33 6.04
C ASP A 184 14.93 10.33 7.20
N ASP A 185 16.10 10.47 7.85
CA ASP A 185 16.33 11.41 8.95
C ASP A 185 16.75 12.79 8.44
N ARG A 186 15.77 13.57 7.97
CA ARG A 186 15.97 14.96 7.48
C ARG A 186 16.08 16.01 8.60
N GLY A 187 16.52 15.63 9.80
CA GLY A 187 16.84 16.56 10.88
C GLY A 187 15.63 17.06 11.69
N LYS A 188 15.87 18.03 12.60
CA LYS A 188 14.98 18.43 13.71
C LYS A 188 13.67 19.15 13.31
N HIS A 189 13.56 19.68 12.09
CA HIS A 189 12.37 20.40 11.60
C HIS A 189 11.99 19.97 10.16
N PRO A 190 11.71 18.67 9.90
CA PRO A 190 11.48 18.19 8.53
C PRO A 190 10.08 18.56 7.99
N ASN A 191 9.26 19.22 8.81
CA ASN A 191 7.82 19.40 8.56
C ASN A 191 7.39 20.88 8.54
N GLN A 192 8.30 21.83 8.74
CA GLN A 192 7.93 23.25 8.76
C GLN A 192 8.49 23.95 7.53
N PHE A 193 7.60 24.45 6.69
CA PHE A 193 7.95 25.40 5.64
C PHE A 193 7.55 26.79 6.10
N ASN A 194 8.50 27.71 6.10
CA ASN A 194 8.32 29.11 6.44
C ASN A 194 8.78 29.96 5.25
N LEU A 195 7.91 30.85 4.77
CA LEU A 195 8.20 31.74 3.66
C LEU A 195 7.72 33.15 3.99
N GLY A 196 8.64 34.10 3.98
CA GLY A 196 8.38 35.49 4.33
C GLY A 196 8.57 36.44 3.14
N PHE A 197 7.72 37.45 3.03
CA PHE A 197 7.78 38.48 1.99
C PHE A 197 7.64 39.88 2.57
N ASP A 198 8.40 40.83 2.04
CA ASP A 198 8.10 42.26 2.12
C ASP A 198 7.07 42.59 1.02
N VAL A 199 5.88 43.02 1.40
CA VAL A 199 4.69 43.11 0.54
C VAL A 199 4.49 44.53 0.01
N HIS A 200 4.29 44.64 -1.30
CA HIS A 200 3.92 45.87 -2.01
C HIS A 200 2.63 45.70 -2.80
N GLU A 201 1.98 46.81 -3.15
CA GLU A 201 0.76 46.79 -3.95
C GLU A 201 1.03 46.19 -5.34
N GLY A 202 0.22 45.19 -5.73
CA GLY A 202 0.41 44.44 -6.98
C GLY A 202 1.31 43.20 -6.88
N ASP A 203 1.88 42.92 -5.70
CA ASP A 203 2.63 41.69 -5.46
C ASP A 203 1.73 40.46 -5.46
N THR A 204 2.17 39.41 -6.16
CA THR A 204 1.38 38.19 -6.33
C THR A 204 2.19 36.95 -6.00
N LEU A 205 1.55 36.02 -5.29
CA LEU A 205 2.09 34.68 -5.02
C LEU A 205 1.29 33.66 -5.81
N ILE A 206 1.98 32.87 -6.62
CA ILE A 206 1.40 31.79 -7.41
C ILE A 206 1.89 30.46 -6.83
N ILE A 207 0.97 29.67 -6.29
CA ILE A 207 1.26 28.37 -5.68
C ILE A 207 0.88 27.27 -6.67
N HIS A 208 1.87 26.51 -7.12
CA HIS A 208 1.72 25.33 -7.95
C HIS A 208 1.80 24.08 -7.08
N TYR A 209 0.73 23.29 -7.03
CA TYR A 209 0.70 22.04 -6.28
C TYR A 209 -0.05 20.96 -7.06
N ARG A 210 0.60 19.81 -7.27
CA ARG A 210 0.08 18.73 -8.14
C ARG A 210 -0.31 19.30 -9.53
N ASP A 211 -1.60 19.22 -9.88
CA ASP A 211 -2.16 19.70 -11.15
C ASP A 211 -2.93 21.03 -11.01
N LYS A 212 -2.92 21.63 -9.81
CA LYS A 212 -3.64 22.87 -9.51
C LYS A 212 -2.66 24.04 -9.38
N THR A 213 -3.15 25.23 -9.71
CA THR A 213 -2.43 26.49 -9.49
C THR A 213 -3.38 27.46 -8.82
N GLU A 214 -2.95 28.03 -7.70
CA GLU A 214 -3.66 29.08 -6.97
C GLU A 214 -2.86 30.38 -7.06
N THR A 215 -3.55 31.50 -7.18
CA THR A 215 -2.94 32.83 -7.23
C THR A 215 -3.52 33.65 -6.09
N ILE A 216 -2.63 34.23 -5.31
CA ILE A 216 -2.92 35.00 -4.10
C ILE A 216 -2.36 36.41 -4.31
N ASP A 217 -3.20 37.41 -4.09
CA ASP A 217 -2.76 38.80 -3.99
C ASP A 217 -2.19 39.03 -2.58
N LEU A 218 -0.89 39.33 -2.51
CA LEU A 218 -0.18 39.45 -1.23
C LEU A 218 -0.60 40.72 -0.48
N TYR A 219 -0.86 41.82 -1.20
CA TYR A 219 -1.26 43.08 -0.58
C TYR A 219 -2.65 42.99 0.04
N GLN A 220 -3.61 42.43 -0.71
CA GLN A 220 -4.95 42.20 -0.20
C GLN A 220 -4.91 41.26 1.03
N LEU A 221 -4.15 40.16 0.93
CA LEU A 221 -4.03 39.21 2.04
C LEU A 221 -3.42 39.85 3.30
N TYR A 222 -2.42 40.72 3.15
CA TYR A 222 -1.89 41.47 4.29
C TYR A 222 -2.96 42.37 4.89
N SER A 223 -3.69 43.14 4.09
CA SER A 223 -4.73 44.05 4.60
C SER A 223 -5.83 43.32 5.39
N GLU A 224 -6.22 42.12 4.96
CA GLU A 224 -7.23 41.31 5.64
C GLU A 224 -6.73 40.70 6.97
N ASN A 225 -5.42 40.47 7.11
CA ASN A 225 -4.83 39.83 8.29
C ASN A 225 -4.10 40.81 9.23
N ALA A 226 -3.81 42.03 8.79
CA ALA A 226 -3.14 43.05 9.61
C ALA A 226 -4.10 43.77 10.58
N GLU A 227 -5.42 43.68 10.38
CA GLU A 227 -6.45 44.31 11.21
C GLU A 227 -6.99 43.41 12.36
N ASN A 228 -6.53 42.16 12.47
CA ASN A 228 -6.91 41.20 13.52
C ASN A 228 -5.79 40.96 14.53
#